data_AF-A0A7L3LNN7-F1
#
_entry.id   AF-A0A7L3LNN7-F1
#
_cell.length_a   1.000
_cell.length_b   1.000
_cell.length_c   1.000
_cell.angle_alpha   90.00
_cell.angle_beta   90.00
_cell.angle_gamma   90.00
#
_symmetry.space_group_name_H-M   'P 1'
#
loop_
_entity.id
_entity.type
_entity.pdbx_description
1 polymer ?
#
loop_
_entity_poly.entity_id
_entity_poly.type
_entity_poly.pdbx_seq_one_letter_code
_entity_poly.pdbx_strand_id
1 'polypeptide(L)'
;VCRGLIKNGERQDEESVGGRRRTEALRHLCKMNPSQALRVRGMVVEECHLPGLGVALTLDHTKNESSDDGVSDLVCFVSGLLLGTNAKVRTWFGTFIRNGQQRKRDNISSVLWQMRRQLLLDLMGILPTVRSTHIVEEADADTEPNVSVYSGLKEEHVVKASALLRLYCALMGIAGLKPTDEEAEQLLQLMTSRPPATPAGVRFVSLSFCMLLAFSTLVSTPEQEQLMVMWLSWMIKEEAYFESISGVSASFGEMLLLVAMYFHSNQLSAIIDLVCSTLGMKIVIKPSSLSRMKTIFTQEIFTEQVVTAHAVRVPVTGNLSANITGFLPIHCIYQLLKSRSFTKHKVSIKDWIYRQLCETTTPLHPQLLPLIDVYINSILTPASKSNPEATNQPITEQEILNVFQGLSGGENSRVPQRFSITTQLLVLYYVLSYEEALLASTKILAAMQKKPKSYSSALMDQIPIKYLIRQAQGLQQELGGLHSALLRLLATNYPHLCIVDDWICEEQITGTDVLLRKMLLTNTAKNHSPKQLQE
;
A
#
# COMPACT_ATOMS: atom_id res chain seq x y z
N VAL A 1 -14.03 48.52 14.84
CA VAL A 1 -12.97 49.00 13.91
C VAL A 1 -12.33 47.85 13.13
N CYS A 2 -11.62 46.90 13.77
CA CYS A 2 -10.91 45.81 13.06
C CYS A 2 -11.80 45.00 12.09
N ARG A 3 -13.04 44.70 12.48
CA ARG A 3 -14.02 44.02 11.59
C ARG A 3 -14.31 44.80 10.31
N GLY A 4 -14.46 46.11 10.40
CA GLY A 4 -14.71 46.96 9.24
C GLY A 4 -13.49 47.01 8.32
N LEU A 5 -12.29 47.12 8.89
CA LEU A 5 -11.05 47.12 8.12
C LEU A 5 -10.83 45.80 7.37
N ILE A 6 -11.12 44.65 8.00
CA ILE A 6 -11.00 43.32 7.38
C ILE A 6 -12.04 43.11 6.28
N LYS A 7 -13.32 43.41 6.56
CA LYS A 7 -14.41 43.23 5.58
C LYS A 7 -14.26 44.09 4.34
N ASN A 8 -13.69 45.28 4.50
CA ASN A 8 -13.43 46.22 3.41
C ASN A 8 -12.05 46.00 2.78
N GLY A 9 -11.31 44.96 3.18
CA GLY A 9 -10.05 44.56 2.56
C GLY A 9 -10.31 43.74 1.31
N GLU A 10 -9.31 43.66 0.43
CA GLU A 10 -9.35 42.77 -0.72
C GLU A 10 -8.95 41.34 -0.32
N ARG A 11 -9.37 40.35 -1.13
CA ARG A 11 -9.01 38.95 -0.89
C ARG A 11 -7.50 38.73 -0.95
N GLN A 12 -6.79 39.52 -1.76
CA GLN A 12 -5.34 39.49 -1.98
C GLN A 12 -4.75 40.91 -1.89
N ASP A 13 -4.99 41.57 -0.76
CA ASP A 13 -4.67 42.99 -0.55
C ASP A 13 -3.18 43.30 -0.35
N GLU A 14 -2.32 42.28 -0.31
CA GLU A 14 -0.88 42.40 -0.03
C GLU A 14 -0.15 43.30 -1.05
N GLU A 15 -0.73 43.47 -2.24
CA GLU A 15 -0.12 44.19 -3.36
C GLU A 15 -0.42 45.69 -3.32
N SER A 16 -1.62 46.06 -2.85
CA SER A 16 -2.07 47.44 -2.86
C SER A 16 -1.40 48.25 -1.74
N VAL A 17 -1.06 49.52 -2.01
CA VAL A 17 -0.53 50.42 -0.98
C VAL A 17 -1.55 50.60 0.16
N GLY A 18 -2.84 50.63 -0.18
CA GLY A 18 -3.94 50.67 0.79
C GLY A 18 -3.99 49.43 1.68
N GLY A 19 -3.80 48.25 1.10
CA GLY A 19 -3.79 46.96 1.78
C GLY A 19 -2.59 46.80 2.71
N ARG A 20 -1.40 47.22 2.29
CA ARG A 20 -0.22 47.28 3.18
C ARG A 20 -0.44 48.16 4.40
N ARG A 21 -0.96 49.38 4.19
CA ARG A 21 -1.31 50.30 5.29
C ARG A 21 -2.41 49.72 6.20
N ARG A 22 -3.41 49.06 5.63
CA ARG A 22 -4.50 48.39 6.37
C ARG A 22 -3.94 47.26 7.25
N THR A 23 -3.06 46.42 6.69
CA THR A 23 -2.39 45.33 7.42
C THR A 23 -1.50 45.89 8.53
N GLU A 24 -0.70 46.92 8.27
CA GLU A 24 0.13 47.57 9.28
C GLU A 24 -0.70 48.18 10.40
N ALA A 25 -1.76 48.92 10.09
CA ALA A 25 -2.65 49.50 11.10
C ALA A 25 -3.30 48.41 11.98
N LEU A 26 -3.80 47.33 11.37
CA LEU A 26 -4.36 46.20 12.10
C LEU A 26 -3.34 45.50 12.99
N ARG A 27 -2.10 45.33 12.51
CA ARG A 27 -0.99 44.75 13.28
C ARG A 27 -0.61 45.64 14.47
N HIS A 28 -0.57 46.96 14.32
CA HIS A 28 -0.32 47.90 15.43
C HIS A 28 -1.44 47.86 16.47
N LEU A 29 -2.71 47.83 16.05
CA LEU A 29 -3.84 47.68 16.98
C LEU A 29 -3.77 46.37 17.77
N CYS A 30 -3.36 45.27 17.13
CA CYS A 30 -3.18 43.98 17.82
C CYS A 30 -1.97 44.00 18.76
N LYS A 31 -0.90 44.75 18.45
CA LYS A 31 0.22 44.97 19.39
C LYS A 31 -0.19 45.78 20.62
N MET A 32 -1.06 46.78 20.44
CA MET A 32 -1.61 47.56 21.56
C MET A 32 -2.54 46.74 22.46
N ASN A 33 -3.21 45.71 21.91
CA ASN A 33 -4.04 44.79 22.69
C ASN A 33 -3.86 43.32 22.25
N PRO A 34 -2.83 42.63 22.79
CA PRO A 34 -2.50 41.25 22.42
C PRO A 34 -3.63 40.25 22.65
N SER A 35 -4.49 40.49 23.65
CA SER A 35 -5.62 39.59 23.99
C SER A 35 -6.62 39.40 22.84
N GLN A 36 -6.71 40.38 21.93
CA GLN A 36 -7.62 40.32 20.78
C GLN A 36 -6.94 39.84 19.50
N ALA A 37 -5.62 39.65 19.48
CA ALA A 37 -4.87 39.29 18.27
C ALA A 37 -5.34 37.95 17.67
N LEU A 38 -5.57 36.93 18.50
CA LEU A 38 -6.08 35.63 18.06
C LEU A 38 -7.53 35.71 17.52
N ARG A 39 -8.35 36.60 18.09
CA ARG A 39 -9.71 36.86 17.60
C ARG A 39 -9.68 37.54 16.23
N VAL A 40 -8.79 38.52 16.05
CA VAL A 40 -8.57 39.18 14.76
C VAL A 40 -8.05 38.17 13.73
N ARG A 41 -7.13 37.28 14.12
CA ARG A 41 -6.68 36.14 13.29
C ARG A 41 -7.84 35.26 12.82
N GLY A 42 -8.75 34.89 13.73
CA GLY A 42 -9.96 34.13 13.38
C GLY A 42 -10.84 34.85 12.35
N MET A 43 -11.07 36.16 12.54
CA MET A 43 -11.89 36.96 11.62
C MET A 43 -11.30 37.07 10.20
N VAL A 44 -9.97 37.14 10.08
CA VAL A 44 -9.27 37.13 8.79
C VAL A 44 -9.57 35.84 8.02
N VAL A 45 -9.58 34.69 8.71
CA VAL A 45 -9.87 33.37 8.13
C VAL A 45 -11.35 33.23 7.77
N GLU A 46 -12.26 33.65 8.66
CA GLU A 46 -13.72 33.62 8.43
C GLU A 46 -14.10 34.41 7.17
N GLU A 47 -13.56 35.62 7.04
CA GLU A 47 -13.87 36.50 5.92
C GLU A 47 -13.08 36.09 4.65
N CYS A 48 -11.95 35.38 4.79
CA CYS A 48 -10.99 35.05 3.73
C CYS A 48 -10.43 36.31 3.03
N HIS A 49 -10.00 37.29 3.83
CA HIS A 49 -9.35 38.53 3.39
C HIS A 49 -8.04 38.70 4.13
N LEU A 50 -7.06 39.40 3.56
CA LEU A 50 -5.78 39.72 4.21
C LEU A 50 -4.98 38.51 4.75
N PRO A 51 -4.61 37.53 3.88
CA PRO A 51 -3.94 36.31 4.33
C PRO A 51 -2.61 36.55 5.04
N GLY A 52 -1.79 37.51 4.60
CA GLY A 52 -0.54 37.83 5.29
C GLY A 52 -0.75 38.55 6.62
N LEU A 53 -1.89 39.22 6.87
CA LEU A 53 -2.20 39.67 8.23
C LEU A 53 -2.35 38.48 9.19
N GLY A 54 -3.07 37.43 8.77
CA GLY A 54 -3.22 36.21 9.58
C GLY A 54 -1.88 35.55 9.91
N VAL A 55 -0.99 35.48 8.91
CA VAL A 55 0.37 34.95 9.09
C VAL A 55 1.23 35.87 9.96
N ALA A 56 1.20 37.18 9.74
CA ALA A 56 1.99 38.15 10.51
C ALA A 56 1.58 38.18 11.99
N LEU A 57 0.29 38.10 12.30
CA LEU A 57 -0.20 38.01 13.67
C LEU A 57 0.23 36.70 14.35
N THR A 58 0.26 35.60 13.59
CA THR A 58 0.75 34.31 14.08
C THR A 58 2.25 34.37 14.38
N LEU A 59 3.06 34.93 13.47
CA LEU A 59 4.48 35.14 13.68
C LEU A 59 4.80 36.06 14.88
N ASP A 60 4.00 37.10 15.09
CA ASP A 60 4.14 37.98 16.26
C ASP A 60 3.80 37.27 17.57
N HIS A 61 2.82 36.37 17.55
CA HIS A 61 2.46 35.55 18.71
C HIS A 61 3.55 34.53 19.05
N THR A 62 4.09 33.84 18.04
CA THR A 62 5.19 32.86 18.21
C THR A 62 6.45 33.49 18.82
N LYS A 63 6.71 34.79 18.58
CA LYS A 63 7.84 35.49 19.20
C LYS A 63 7.63 35.84 20.68
N ASN A 64 6.38 35.95 21.11
CA ASN A 64 6.02 36.34 22.48
C ASN A 64 5.84 35.12 23.40
N GLU A 65 5.57 33.94 22.86
CA GLU A 65 5.54 32.69 23.61
C GLU A 65 6.95 32.12 23.75
N SER A 66 7.54 32.29 24.93
CA SER A 66 8.78 31.63 25.31
C SER A 66 8.50 30.17 25.71
N SER A 67 9.19 29.24 25.03
CA SER A 67 9.38 27.84 25.43
C SER A 67 8.09 27.04 25.67
N ASP A 68 7.53 26.48 24.61
CA ASP A 68 6.72 25.27 24.73
C ASP A 68 7.39 24.16 23.91
N ASP A 69 7.52 22.97 24.50
CA ASP A 69 8.13 21.77 23.90
C ASP A 69 7.24 21.17 22.77
N GLY A 70 6.14 21.85 22.47
CA GLY A 70 5.13 21.46 21.51
C GLY A 70 5.41 21.88 20.05
N VAL A 71 4.41 21.61 19.21
CA VAL A 71 4.40 22.02 17.80
C VAL A 71 4.13 23.53 17.73
N SER A 72 4.98 24.26 17.01
CA SER A 72 4.88 25.71 16.78
C SER A 72 3.46 26.13 16.35
N ASP A 73 2.90 27.18 16.95
CA ASP A 73 1.57 27.73 16.58
C ASP A 73 1.50 28.09 15.09
N LEU A 74 2.63 28.49 14.50
CA LEU A 74 2.71 28.71 13.05
C LEU A 74 2.41 27.43 12.26
N VAL A 75 2.99 26.29 12.67
CA VAL A 75 2.77 25.00 12.03
C VAL A 75 1.30 24.57 12.18
N CYS A 76 0.73 24.73 13.38
CA CYS A 76 -0.67 24.42 13.66
C CYS A 76 -1.63 25.29 12.84
N PHE A 77 -1.41 26.60 12.81
CA PHE A 77 -2.24 27.55 12.10
C PHE A 77 -2.25 27.30 10.60
N VAL A 78 -1.07 27.21 9.96
CA VAL A 78 -0.99 27.01 8.51
C VAL A 78 -1.50 25.61 8.12
N SER A 79 -1.25 24.58 8.93
CA SER A 79 -1.81 23.26 8.73
C SER A 79 -3.34 23.30 8.79
N GLY A 80 -3.92 24.04 9.74
CA GLY A 80 -5.38 24.23 9.83
C GLY A 80 -5.98 24.90 8.60
N LEU A 81 -5.28 25.88 8.01
CA LEU A 81 -5.73 26.55 6.78
C LEU A 81 -5.72 25.62 5.56
N LEU A 82 -4.70 24.75 5.44
CA LEU A 82 -4.47 23.93 4.25
C LEU A 82 -5.08 22.53 4.33
N LEU A 83 -5.16 21.94 5.51
CA LEU A 83 -5.69 20.59 5.74
C LEU A 83 -7.12 20.62 6.30
N GLY A 84 -7.65 21.80 6.63
CA GLY A 84 -9.05 21.96 7.03
C GLY A 84 -10.04 21.59 5.93
N THR A 85 -11.30 21.33 6.29
CA THR A 85 -12.36 20.89 5.37
C THR A 85 -12.84 22.00 4.42
N ASN A 86 -12.67 23.26 4.79
CA ASN A 86 -13.16 24.42 4.03
C ASN A 86 -12.33 24.71 2.77
N ALA A 87 -12.88 24.36 1.59
CA ALA A 87 -12.23 24.58 0.30
C ALA A 87 -11.97 26.07 -0.01
N LYS A 88 -12.85 26.97 0.43
CA LYS A 88 -12.70 28.42 0.20
C LYS A 88 -11.43 28.94 0.88
N VAL A 89 -11.20 28.54 2.13
CA VAL A 89 -10.01 28.93 2.91
C VAL A 89 -8.74 28.37 2.27
N ARG A 90 -8.74 27.09 1.87
CA ARG A 90 -7.59 26.46 1.19
C ARG A 90 -7.22 27.18 -0.10
N THR A 91 -8.21 27.47 -0.96
CA THR A 91 -7.96 28.16 -2.24
C THR A 91 -7.49 29.59 -2.02
N TRP A 92 -8.09 30.31 -1.08
CA TRP A 92 -7.69 31.67 -0.71
C TRP A 92 -6.23 31.74 -0.24
N PHE A 93 -5.86 30.89 0.71
CA PHE A 93 -4.50 30.85 1.24
C PHE A 93 -3.50 30.32 0.19
N GLY A 94 -3.88 29.32 -0.61
CA GLY A 94 -3.05 28.83 -1.71
C GLY A 94 -2.73 29.91 -2.75
N THR A 95 -3.69 30.79 -3.05
CA THR A 95 -3.44 31.94 -3.95
C THR A 95 -2.45 32.94 -3.37
N PHE A 96 -2.50 33.18 -2.05
CA PHE A 96 -1.50 34.01 -1.37
C PHE A 96 -0.08 33.45 -1.54
N ILE A 97 0.11 32.15 -1.32
CA ILE A 97 1.41 31.49 -1.51
C ILE A 97 1.89 31.61 -2.97
N ARG A 98 1.02 31.30 -3.94
CA ARG A 98 1.37 31.35 -5.38
C ARG A 98 1.73 32.75 -5.86
N ASN A 99 0.97 33.77 -5.43
CA ASN A 99 1.23 35.16 -5.82
C ASN A 99 2.50 35.69 -5.16
N GLY A 100 2.76 35.32 -3.90
CA GLY A 100 3.94 35.78 -3.18
C GLY A 100 5.26 35.23 -3.75
N GLN A 101 5.29 33.96 -4.19
CA GLN A 101 6.53 33.34 -4.69
C GLN A 101 6.96 33.77 -6.11
N GLN A 102 6.09 34.41 -6.89
CA GLN A 102 6.46 34.95 -8.22
C GLN A 102 7.29 36.24 -8.13
N ARG A 103 7.37 36.85 -6.95
CA ARG A 103 7.95 38.18 -6.75
C ARG A 103 9.44 38.06 -6.43
N LYS A 104 10.31 38.20 -7.44
CA LYS A 104 11.78 38.13 -7.25
C LYS A 104 12.42 39.40 -6.65
N ARG A 105 11.72 40.54 -6.60
CA ARG A 105 12.35 41.87 -6.44
C ARG A 105 12.35 42.49 -5.02
N ASP A 106 11.49 42.03 -4.09
CA ASP A 106 11.35 42.63 -2.74
C ASP A 106 11.25 41.55 -1.62
N ASN A 107 12.06 40.49 -1.71
CA ASN A 107 11.74 39.22 -1.04
C ASN A 107 11.91 39.20 0.49
N ILE A 108 12.83 39.96 1.08
CA ILE A 108 13.21 39.79 2.50
C ILE A 108 12.15 40.35 3.47
N SER A 109 11.40 41.38 3.08
CA SER A 109 10.40 42.02 3.93
C SER A 109 8.99 41.43 3.79
N SER A 110 8.76 40.58 2.79
CA SER A 110 7.46 39.94 2.56
C SER A 110 7.06 39.03 3.71
N VAL A 111 5.78 39.06 4.09
CA VAL A 111 5.24 38.18 5.14
C VAL A 111 5.39 36.70 4.75
N LEU A 112 5.27 36.37 3.46
CA LEU A 112 5.50 35.00 2.98
C LEU A 112 6.94 34.56 3.23
N TRP A 113 7.92 35.43 3.01
CA TRP A 113 9.32 35.11 3.28
C TRP A 113 9.58 34.95 4.78
N GLN A 114 9.00 35.81 5.61
CA GLN A 114 9.10 35.68 7.08
C GLN A 114 8.53 34.35 7.57
N MET A 115 7.39 33.92 7.01
CA MET A 115 6.80 32.61 7.29
C MET A 115 7.73 31.47 6.90
N ARG A 116 8.26 31.48 5.67
CA ARG A 116 9.19 30.47 5.17
C ARG A 116 10.46 30.41 6.02
N ARG A 117 11.03 31.58 6.37
CA ARG A 117 12.21 31.66 7.23
C ARG A 117 11.94 31.08 8.61
N GLN A 118 10.79 31.36 9.22
CA GLN A 118 10.45 30.78 10.52
C GLN A 118 10.26 29.25 10.42
N LEU A 119 9.59 28.74 9.40
CA LEU A 119 9.44 27.29 9.19
C LEU A 119 10.78 26.60 8.98
N LEU A 120 11.70 27.23 8.25
CA LEU A 120 13.05 26.74 8.05
C LEU A 120 13.85 26.74 9.37
N LEU A 121 13.72 27.78 10.19
CA LEU A 121 14.34 27.81 11.53
C LEU A 121 13.77 26.72 12.44
N ASP A 122 12.45 26.49 12.41
CA ASP A 122 11.80 25.40 13.15
C ASP A 122 12.31 24.03 12.67
N LEU A 123 12.58 23.88 11.37
CA LEU A 123 13.17 22.68 10.77
C LEU A 123 14.63 22.48 11.24
N MET A 124 15.47 23.50 11.11
CA MET A 124 16.87 23.45 11.51
C MET A 124 17.04 23.23 13.02
N GLY A 125 16.10 23.72 13.83
CA GLY A 125 16.09 23.49 15.28
C GLY A 125 15.73 22.05 15.68
N ILE A 126 15.13 21.27 14.78
CA ILE A 126 14.86 19.83 14.97
C ILE A 126 16.07 18.98 14.57
N LEU A 127 16.77 19.40 13.52
CA LEU A 127 17.94 18.69 13.03
C LEU A 127 19.03 18.75 14.09
N PRO A 128 19.72 17.63 14.36
CA PRO A 128 20.88 17.67 15.24
C PRO A 128 21.91 18.61 14.61
N THR A 129 22.28 19.68 15.31
CA THR A 129 23.35 20.59 14.87
C THR A 129 24.58 19.76 14.57
N VAL A 130 24.94 19.67 13.29
CA VAL A 130 26.23 19.13 12.86
C VAL A 130 27.27 20.02 13.53
N ARG A 131 27.91 19.53 14.60
CA ARG A 131 29.08 20.20 15.18
C ARG A 131 30.22 20.10 14.17
N SER A 132 30.17 20.90 13.12
CA SER A 132 31.37 21.32 12.40
C SER A 132 32.01 22.43 13.22
N THR A 133 32.90 22.07 14.15
CA THR A 133 34.10 22.85 14.53
C THR A 133 34.85 22.13 15.66
N HIS A 134 36.09 21.74 15.36
CA HIS A 134 37.19 21.43 16.30
C HIS A 134 36.98 20.30 17.30
N ILE A 135 37.41 19.08 16.92
CA ILE A 135 37.91 18.11 17.89
C ILE A 135 39.30 18.62 18.29
N VAL A 136 39.40 19.13 19.51
CA VAL A 136 40.65 19.08 20.27
C VAL A 136 40.87 17.61 20.60
N GLU A 137 42.03 17.09 20.19
CA GLU A 137 42.58 15.81 20.63
C GLU A 137 42.34 15.62 22.13
N GLU A 138 41.70 14.52 22.50
CA GLU A 138 42.13 13.65 23.59
C GLU A 138 41.21 12.43 23.71
N ALA A 139 41.84 11.23 23.69
CA ALA A 139 41.36 9.88 24.05
C ALA A 139 40.19 9.30 23.21
N ASP A 140 40.26 8.11 22.60
CA ASP A 140 41.01 6.88 22.93
C ASP A 140 41.07 6.02 21.64
N ALA A 141 42.21 5.40 21.36
CA ALA A 141 42.44 4.63 20.14
C ALA A 141 42.11 3.15 20.38
N ASP A 142 40.95 2.67 19.88
CA ASP A 142 40.70 1.27 19.47
C ASP A 142 39.21 1.00 19.14
N THR A 143 38.64 1.74 18.19
CA THR A 143 37.41 1.29 17.50
C THR A 143 37.43 1.80 16.06
N GLU A 144 37.01 0.95 15.12
CA GLU A 144 37.11 1.20 13.69
C GLU A 144 36.59 2.59 13.25
N PRO A 145 37.29 3.29 12.36
CA PRO A 145 36.90 4.60 11.90
C PRO A 145 35.93 4.47 10.72
N ASN A 146 34.63 4.28 10.99
CA ASN A 146 33.57 4.65 10.05
C ASN A 146 32.20 4.65 10.72
N VAL A 147 31.36 5.61 10.32
CA VAL A 147 29.92 5.77 10.65
C VAL A 147 29.58 6.67 11.85
N SER A 148 29.64 7.99 11.66
CA SER A 148 28.77 8.94 12.42
C SER A 148 28.30 10.15 11.61
N VAL A 149 28.07 9.98 10.29
CA VAL A 149 27.45 11.03 9.45
C VAL A 149 25.92 11.06 9.60
N TYR A 150 25.31 10.06 10.24
CA TYR A 150 23.86 10.00 10.44
C TYR A 150 23.48 10.52 11.81
N SER A 151 22.89 11.70 11.84
CA SER A 151 22.41 12.30 13.07
C SER A 151 21.05 11.68 13.45
N GLY A 152 20.99 11.09 14.64
CA GLY A 152 19.77 10.48 15.16
C GLY A 152 18.76 11.57 15.54
N LEU A 153 17.51 11.40 15.12
CA LEU A 153 16.41 12.29 15.53
C LEU A 153 16.03 11.93 16.96
N LYS A 154 16.05 12.90 17.87
CA LYS A 154 15.63 12.67 19.27
C LYS A 154 14.13 12.41 19.36
N GLU A 155 13.73 11.60 20.33
CA GLU A 155 12.31 11.23 20.56
C GLU A 155 11.39 12.45 20.72
N GLU A 156 11.83 13.45 21.50
CA GLU A 156 11.13 14.73 21.74
C GLU A 156 10.78 15.46 20.43
N HIS A 157 11.60 15.32 19.39
CA HIS A 157 11.41 16.03 18.13
C HIS A 157 10.66 15.23 17.06
N VAL A 158 10.42 13.92 17.25
CA VAL A 158 9.80 13.07 16.20
C VAL A 158 8.40 13.55 15.81
N VAL A 159 7.59 13.94 16.80
CA VAL A 159 6.22 14.42 16.56
C VAL A 159 6.24 15.78 15.86
N LYS A 160 7.11 16.69 16.30
CA LYS A 160 7.30 18.01 15.69
C LYS A 160 7.78 17.90 14.25
N ALA A 161 8.75 17.01 14.00
CA ALA A 161 9.26 16.70 12.66
C ALA A 161 8.15 16.17 11.75
N SER A 162 7.34 15.22 12.23
CA SER A 162 6.21 14.67 11.49
C SER A 162 5.17 15.73 11.13
N ALA A 163 4.84 16.62 12.07
CA ALA A 163 3.91 17.73 11.84
C ALA A 163 4.45 18.71 10.77
N LEU A 164 5.74 19.04 10.85
CA LEU A 164 6.40 19.93 9.91
C LEU A 164 6.48 19.33 8.50
N LEU A 165 6.87 18.06 8.36
CA LEU A 165 6.85 17.35 7.08
C LEU A 165 5.45 17.35 6.45
N ARG A 166 4.42 17.06 7.27
CA ARG A 166 3.03 17.08 6.80
C ARG A 166 2.62 18.47 6.33
N LEU A 167 3.03 19.53 7.02
CA LEU A 167 2.79 20.90 6.58
C LEU A 167 3.49 21.20 5.25
N TYR A 168 4.76 20.82 5.08
CA TYR A 168 5.47 21.02 3.82
C TYR A 168 4.81 20.25 2.66
N CYS A 169 4.32 19.02 2.89
CA CYS A 169 3.50 18.30 1.92
C CYS A 169 2.25 19.10 1.49
N ALA A 170 1.56 19.73 2.45
CA ALA A 170 0.39 20.55 2.17
C ALA A 170 0.75 21.84 1.40
N LEU A 171 1.85 22.51 1.79
CA LEU A 171 2.34 23.71 1.12
C LEU A 171 2.75 23.41 -0.33
N MET A 172 3.48 22.33 -0.56
CA MET A 172 3.93 21.95 -1.90
C MET A 172 2.78 21.39 -2.75
N GLY A 173 1.98 20.48 -2.20
CA GLY A 173 0.96 19.74 -2.94
C GLY A 173 -0.36 20.49 -3.12
N ILE A 174 -0.81 21.27 -2.13
CA ILE A 174 -2.10 21.98 -2.16
C ILE A 174 -1.91 23.46 -2.48
N ALA A 175 -0.97 24.13 -1.81
CA ALA A 175 -0.73 25.55 -2.04
C ALA A 175 0.13 25.80 -3.29
N GLY A 176 0.93 24.83 -3.73
CA GLY A 176 1.83 24.96 -4.87
C GLY A 176 3.10 25.75 -4.56
N LEU A 177 3.57 25.70 -3.31
CA LEU A 177 4.85 26.26 -2.90
C LEU A 177 5.99 25.54 -3.62
N LYS A 178 6.92 26.30 -4.20
CA LYS A 178 8.20 25.76 -4.67
C LYS A 178 9.26 25.96 -3.58
N PRO A 179 9.84 24.88 -3.02
CA PRO A 179 10.88 25.02 -2.00
C PRO A 179 12.11 25.71 -2.59
N THR A 180 12.86 26.44 -1.76
CA THR A 180 14.21 26.92 -2.12
C THR A 180 15.21 25.76 -2.01
N ASP A 181 16.41 25.93 -2.56
CA ASP A 181 17.47 24.91 -2.46
C ASP A 181 17.83 24.63 -0.98
N GLU A 182 17.93 25.68 -0.15
CA GLU A 182 18.15 25.57 1.30
C GLU A 182 17.02 24.78 1.99
N GLU A 183 15.75 25.09 1.70
CA GLU A 183 14.63 24.33 2.28
C GLU A 183 14.62 22.87 1.81
N ALA A 184 14.91 22.62 0.53
CA ALA A 184 14.92 21.28 -0.04
C ALA A 184 16.02 20.41 0.57
N GLU A 185 17.22 20.97 0.76
CA GLU A 185 18.35 20.30 1.41
C GLU A 185 18.02 19.91 2.85
N GLN A 186 17.50 20.86 3.64
CA GLN A 186 17.16 20.61 5.04
C GLN A 186 15.98 19.63 5.19
N LEU A 187 14.98 19.71 4.29
CA LEU A 187 13.89 18.73 4.24
C LEU A 187 14.40 17.33 3.93
N LEU A 188 15.31 17.20 2.96
CA LEU A 188 15.91 15.92 2.63
C LEU A 188 16.69 15.36 3.83
N GLN A 189 17.52 16.18 4.48
CA GLN A 189 18.26 15.79 5.68
C GLN A 189 17.32 15.30 6.79
N LEU A 190 16.22 16.02 7.02
CA LEU A 190 15.20 15.62 7.99
C LEU A 190 14.56 14.28 7.61
N MET A 191 14.09 14.14 6.37
CA MET A 191 13.46 12.90 5.89
C MET A 191 14.38 11.68 6.02
N THR A 192 15.68 11.87 5.79
CA THR A 192 16.70 10.81 5.91
C THR A 192 17.30 10.64 7.30
N SER A 193 16.74 11.30 8.31
CA SER A 193 17.17 11.13 9.71
C SER A 193 16.71 9.77 10.27
N ARG A 194 17.39 9.27 11.31
CA ARG A 194 17.08 7.99 11.95
C ARG A 194 16.37 8.22 13.29
N PRO A 195 15.06 7.95 13.41
CA PRO A 195 14.35 8.12 14.67
C PRO A 195 14.56 6.93 15.62
N PRO A 196 14.20 7.07 16.91
CA PRO A 196 14.10 5.94 17.83
C PRO A 196 13.02 4.94 17.37
N ALA A 197 13.15 3.68 17.79
CA ALA A 197 12.23 2.59 17.48
C ALA A 197 10.90 2.68 18.25
N THR A 198 10.19 3.80 18.10
CA THR A 198 8.89 4.05 18.70
C THR A 198 7.80 4.10 17.61
N PRO A 199 6.51 3.93 17.96
CA PRO A 199 5.42 4.08 16.99
C PRO A 199 5.39 5.44 16.29
N ALA A 200 5.80 6.51 16.99
CA ALA A 200 5.95 7.84 16.41
C ALA A 200 7.11 7.87 15.38
N GLY A 201 8.21 7.19 15.67
CA GLY A 201 9.35 7.03 14.76
C GLY A 201 8.98 6.26 13.48
N VAL A 202 8.24 5.16 13.62
CA VAL A 202 7.70 4.39 12.47
C VAL A 202 6.85 5.29 11.58
N ARG A 203 5.91 6.05 12.19
CA ARG A 203 5.06 6.98 11.45
C ARG A 203 5.86 8.08 10.75
N PHE A 204 6.87 8.63 11.41
CA PHE A 204 7.78 9.62 10.82
C PHE A 204 8.46 9.06 9.57
N VAL A 205 9.03 7.85 9.65
CA VAL A 205 9.68 7.18 8.51
C VAL A 205 8.69 6.97 7.35
N SER A 206 7.48 6.50 7.62
CA SER A 206 6.45 6.32 6.58
C SER A 206 6.05 7.65 5.92
N LEU A 207 5.94 8.74 6.69
CA LEU A 207 5.64 10.07 6.16
C LEU A 207 6.80 10.60 5.30
N SER A 208 8.03 10.49 5.78
CA SER A 208 9.24 10.86 5.03
C SER A 208 9.35 10.12 3.71
N PHE A 209 9.11 8.80 3.73
CA PHE A 209 9.09 7.99 2.52
C PHE A 209 8.01 8.45 1.53
N CYS A 210 6.77 8.65 2.00
CA CYS A 210 5.69 9.13 1.14
C CYS A 210 5.93 10.53 0.58
N MET A 211 6.58 11.42 1.34
CA MET A 211 6.98 12.75 0.87
C MET A 211 8.04 12.66 -0.24
N LEU A 212 9.05 11.80 -0.09
CA LEU A 212 10.04 11.53 -1.13
C LEU A 212 9.40 10.97 -2.41
N LEU A 213 8.43 10.06 -2.29
CA LEU A 213 7.66 9.55 -3.42
C LEU A 213 6.84 10.65 -4.12
N ALA A 214 6.18 11.51 -3.34
CA ALA A 214 5.33 12.58 -3.87
C ALA A 214 6.11 13.70 -4.56
N PHE A 215 7.29 14.03 -4.03
CA PHE A 215 8.05 15.21 -4.41
C PHE A 215 9.50 14.88 -4.75
N SER A 216 9.70 14.11 -5.83
CA SER A 216 11.03 13.74 -6.34
C SER A 216 11.91 14.93 -6.72
N THR A 217 11.35 16.13 -6.88
CA THR A 217 12.12 17.38 -7.08
C THR A 217 13.00 17.76 -5.90
N LEU A 218 12.77 17.21 -4.71
CA LEU A 218 13.64 17.41 -3.53
C LEU A 218 15.00 16.72 -3.70
N VAL A 219 15.12 15.79 -4.64
CA VAL A 219 16.34 15.07 -4.97
C VAL A 219 16.76 15.50 -6.38
N SER A 220 17.64 16.51 -6.44
CA SER A 220 18.07 17.12 -7.70
C SER A 220 19.54 16.82 -8.05
N THR A 221 20.37 16.53 -7.05
CA THR A 221 21.81 16.22 -7.24
C THR A 221 22.10 14.73 -7.05
N PRO A 222 23.18 14.20 -7.66
CA PRO A 222 23.57 12.79 -7.47
C PRO A 222 23.92 12.46 -6.01
N GLU A 223 24.47 13.42 -5.26
CA GLU A 223 24.78 13.25 -3.83
C GLU A 223 23.51 13.08 -2.98
N GLN A 224 22.48 13.88 -3.26
CA GLN A 224 21.17 13.77 -2.62
C GLN A 224 20.49 12.44 -2.95
N GLU A 225 20.67 11.95 -4.18
CA GLU A 225 20.15 10.66 -4.59
C GLU A 225 20.85 9.51 -3.85
N GLN A 226 22.17 9.54 -3.76
CA GLN A 226 22.94 8.55 -3.01
C GLN A 226 22.54 8.53 -1.53
N LEU A 227 22.34 9.70 -0.91
CA LEU A 227 21.84 9.81 0.45
C LEU A 227 20.47 9.13 0.62
N MET A 228 19.54 9.39 -0.31
CA MET A 228 18.22 8.74 -0.33
C MET A 228 18.33 7.22 -0.49
N VAL A 229 19.17 6.72 -1.41
CA VAL A 229 19.38 5.28 -1.62
C VAL A 229 19.97 4.60 -0.39
N MET A 230 20.95 5.24 0.26
CA MET A 230 21.53 4.75 1.52
C MET A 230 20.49 4.70 2.63
N TRP A 231 19.62 5.71 2.73
CA TRP A 231 18.55 5.74 3.73
C TRP A 231 17.48 4.67 3.47
N LEU A 232 17.06 4.48 2.22
CA LEU A 232 16.12 3.40 1.85
C LEU A 232 16.73 2.02 2.12
N SER A 233 18.03 1.84 1.85
CA SER A 233 18.75 0.59 2.17
C SER A 233 18.81 0.35 3.69
N TRP A 234 18.97 1.42 4.48
CA TRP A 234 18.91 1.35 5.93
C TRP A 234 17.52 0.93 6.43
N MET A 235 16.43 1.47 5.86
CA MET A 235 15.07 1.07 6.22
C MET A 235 14.86 -0.44 6.03
N ILE A 236 15.33 -1.00 4.91
CA ILE A 236 15.21 -2.44 4.64
C ILE A 236 15.96 -3.27 5.69
N LYS A 237 17.15 -2.82 6.09
CA LYS A 237 17.97 -3.53 7.07
C LYS A 237 17.35 -3.50 8.47
N GLU A 238 16.78 -2.36 8.86
CA GLU A 238 16.25 -2.15 10.21
C GLU A 238 14.77 -2.52 10.38
N GLU A 239 14.07 -2.95 9.32
CA GLU A 239 12.63 -3.26 9.39
C GLU A 239 12.29 -4.25 10.51
N ALA A 240 13.09 -5.32 10.64
CA ALA A 240 12.89 -6.37 11.64
C ALA A 240 13.13 -5.86 13.08
N TYR A 241 14.10 -4.96 13.25
CA TYR A 241 14.39 -4.35 14.54
C TYR A 241 13.22 -3.45 15.00
N PHE A 242 12.73 -2.59 14.11
CA PHE A 242 11.60 -1.72 14.41
C PHE A 242 10.30 -2.50 14.66
N GLU A 243 10.06 -3.58 13.91
CA GLU A 243 8.90 -4.45 14.12
C GLU A 243 8.96 -5.13 15.50
N SER A 244 10.14 -5.63 15.91
CA SER A 244 10.31 -6.32 17.20
C SER A 244 10.13 -5.43 18.44
N ILE A 245 10.50 -4.15 18.35
CA ILE A 245 10.50 -3.23 19.50
C ILE A 245 9.23 -2.39 19.57
N SER A 246 8.74 -1.90 18.43
CA SER A 246 7.59 -0.98 18.42
C SER A 246 6.25 -1.68 18.65
N GLY A 247 6.17 -3.00 18.43
CA GLY A 247 4.94 -3.78 18.54
C GLY A 247 3.85 -3.37 17.55
N VAL A 248 4.16 -2.53 16.55
CA VAL A 248 3.23 -2.10 15.51
C VAL A 248 3.29 -3.09 14.36
N SER A 249 2.17 -3.79 14.11
CA SER A 249 2.06 -4.82 13.07
C SER A 249 2.05 -4.29 11.63
N ALA A 250 2.07 -2.95 11.44
CA ALA A 250 2.11 -2.29 10.14
C ALA A 250 3.39 -1.45 10.04
N SER A 251 4.47 -2.07 9.57
CA SER A 251 5.80 -1.45 9.52
C SER A 251 6.03 -0.67 8.22
N PHE A 252 7.02 0.22 8.19
CA PHE A 252 7.46 0.84 6.94
C PHE A 252 8.09 -0.17 5.96
N GLY A 253 8.52 -1.34 6.43
CA GLY A 253 9.05 -2.43 5.59
C GLY A 253 7.99 -3.01 4.67
N GLU A 254 6.79 -3.26 5.19
CA GLU A 254 5.64 -3.69 4.38
C GLU A 254 5.27 -2.63 3.34
N MET A 255 5.32 -1.35 3.71
CA MET A 255 5.07 -0.23 2.79
C MET A 255 6.13 -0.16 1.68
N LEU A 256 7.40 -0.35 2.00
CA LEU A 256 8.50 -0.40 1.03
C LEU A 256 8.33 -1.55 0.04
N LEU A 257 8.04 -2.75 0.54
CA LEU A 257 7.77 -3.91 -0.29
C LEU A 257 6.56 -3.65 -1.18
N LEU A 258 5.46 -3.14 -0.64
CA LEU A 258 4.25 -2.83 -1.39
C LEU A 258 4.52 -1.83 -2.54
N VAL A 259 5.27 -0.76 -2.26
CA VAL A 259 5.68 0.22 -3.29
C VAL A 259 6.61 -0.40 -4.34
N ALA A 260 7.57 -1.24 -3.95
CA ALA A 260 8.42 -1.95 -4.89
C ALA A 260 7.58 -2.84 -5.83
N MET A 261 6.60 -3.55 -5.28
CA MET A 261 5.69 -4.43 -6.01
C MET A 261 4.81 -3.62 -6.98
N TYR A 262 4.34 -2.44 -6.58
CA TYR A 262 3.64 -1.51 -7.48
C TYR A 262 4.51 -0.98 -8.61
N PHE A 263 5.77 -0.66 -8.34
CA PHE A 263 6.70 -0.21 -9.37
C PHE A 263 6.99 -1.30 -10.41
N HIS A 264 7.24 -2.54 -9.96
CA HIS A 264 7.42 -3.70 -10.85
C HIS A 264 6.15 -4.07 -11.64
N SER A 265 4.97 -3.85 -11.07
CA SER A 265 3.68 -4.05 -11.75
C SER A 265 3.18 -2.85 -12.54
N ASN A 266 3.93 -1.75 -12.57
CA ASN A 266 3.57 -0.49 -13.22
C ASN A 266 2.21 0.08 -12.74
N GLN A 267 1.82 -0.21 -11.49
CA GLN A 267 0.57 0.24 -10.87
C GLN A 267 0.76 1.59 -10.17
N LEU A 268 1.06 2.63 -10.95
CA LEU A 268 1.41 3.95 -10.38
C LEU A 268 0.23 4.61 -9.65
N SER A 269 -1.01 4.34 -10.04
CA SER A 269 -2.20 4.87 -9.35
C SER A 269 -2.29 4.39 -7.91
N ALA A 270 -2.00 3.11 -7.66
CA ALA A 270 -2.03 2.54 -6.32
C ALA A 270 -0.93 3.13 -5.41
N ILE A 271 0.22 3.50 -5.97
CA ILE A 271 1.26 4.25 -5.24
C ILE A 271 0.73 5.63 -4.85
N ILE A 272 0.06 6.34 -5.77
CA ILE A 272 -0.51 7.66 -5.50
C ILE A 272 -1.57 7.58 -4.39
N ASP A 273 -2.44 6.58 -4.44
CA ASP A 273 -3.47 6.36 -3.42
C ASP A 273 -2.86 6.03 -2.05
N LEU A 274 -1.84 5.16 -2.01
CA LEU A 274 -1.08 4.84 -0.79
C LEU A 274 -0.41 6.07 -0.19
N VAL A 275 0.25 6.89 -1.01
CA VAL A 275 0.90 8.13 -0.60
C VAL A 275 -0.13 9.12 -0.04
N CYS A 276 -1.26 9.33 -0.73
CA CYS A 276 -2.31 10.22 -0.27
C CYS A 276 -2.96 9.74 1.04
N SER A 277 -3.15 8.43 1.18
CA SER A 277 -3.67 7.81 2.41
C SER A 277 -2.72 8.02 3.58
N THR A 278 -1.43 7.74 3.39
CA THR A 278 -0.40 7.86 4.44
C THR A 278 -0.16 9.30 4.88
N LEU A 279 -0.12 10.24 3.93
CA LEU A 279 0.01 11.67 4.22
C LEU A 279 -1.30 12.27 4.81
N GLY A 280 -2.42 11.55 4.68
CA GLY A 280 -3.74 12.01 5.09
C GLY A 280 -4.19 13.27 4.36
N MET A 281 -3.86 13.39 3.07
CA MET A 281 -4.23 14.51 2.20
C MET A 281 -4.24 14.08 0.73
N LYS A 282 -5.12 14.69 -0.08
CA LYS A 282 -5.18 14.44 -1.52
C LYS A 282 -4.29 15.44 -2.25
N ILE A 283 -3.21 14.95 -2.85
CA ILE A 283 -2.27 15.74 -3.65
C ILE A 283 -2.17 15.16 -5.06
N VAL A 284 -1.96 16.02 -6.06
CA VAL A 284 -1.81 15.60 -7.45
C VAL A 284 -0.36 15.25 -7.72
N ILE A 285 -0.06 13.95 -7.81
CA ILE A 285 1.27 13.44 -8.14
C ILE A 285 1.28 13.05 -9.63
N LYS A 286 2.20 13.62 -10.41
CA LYS A 286 2.33 13.27 -11.83
C LYS A 286 3.03 11.92 -11.96
N PRO A 287 2.54 10.97 -12.78
CA PRO A 287 3.22 9.69 -13.01
C PRO A 287 4.67 9.84 -13.50
N SER A 288 4.95 10.90 -14.26
CA SER A 288 6.31 11.24 -14.72
C SER A 288 7.28 11.51 -13.56
N SER A 289 6.80 12.10 -12.47
CA SER A 289 7.61 12.41 -11.28
C SER A 289 8.08 11.16 -10.56
N LEU A 290 7.35 10.05 -10.71
CA LEU A 290 7.70 8.75 -10.13
C LEU A 290 8.71 7.95 -10.96
N SER A 291 9.05 8.40 -12.18
CA SER A 291 9.92 7.64 -13.10
C SER A 291 11.31 7.39 -12.52
N ARG A 292 11.95 8.41 -11.93
CA ARG A 292 13.28 8.28 -11.30
C ARG A 292 13.22 7.34 -10.10
N MET A 293 12.22 7.52 -9.25
CA MET A 293 11.99 6.66 -8.09
C MET A 293 11.73 5.20 -8.48
N LYS A 294 10.96 4.98 -9.55
CA LYS A 294 10.74 3.64 -10.13
C LYS A 294 12.06 3.01 -10.53
N THR A 295 12.94 3.75 -11.21
CA THR A 295 14.27 3.24 -11.60
C THR A 295 15.07 2.82 -10.37
N ILE A 296 15.18 3.69 -9.36
CA ILE A 296 15.91 3.42 -8.11
C ILE A 296 15.36 2.17 -7.39
N PHE A 297 14.03 2.10 -7.23
CA PHE A 297 13.39 0.96 -6.58
C PHE A 297 13.57 -0.35 -7.37
N THR A 298 13.40 -0.32 -8.69
CA THR A 298 13.41 -1.55 -9.50
C THR A 298 14.80 -2.02 -9.91
N GLN A 299 15.80 -1.14 -9.93
CA GLN A 299 17.15 -1.44 -10.42
C GLN A 299 18.21 -1.45 -9.32
N GLU A 300 18.07 -0.66 -8.26
CA GLU A 300 19.12 -0.51 -7.24
C GLU A 300 18.73 -1.17 -5.91
N ILE A 301 17.53 -0.86 -5.40
CA ILE A 301 17.15 -1.22 -4.03
C ILE A 301 16.43 -2.57 -3.99
N PHE A 302 15.32 -2.66 -4.72
CA PHE A 302 14.46 -3.83 -4.79
C PHE A 302 14.50 -4.39 -6.21
N THR A 303 15.65 -4.93 -6.59
CA THR A 303 15.80 -5.61 -7.88
C THR A 303 14.75 -6.71 -8.05
N GLU A 304 14.43 -7.03 -9.30
CA GLU A 304 13.49 -8.13 -9.63
C GLU A 304 13.85 -9.41 -8.85
N GLN A 305 15.14 -9.69 -8.68
CA GLN A 305 15.65 -10.83 -7.91
C GLN A 305 15.28 -10.75 -6.42
N VAL A 306 15.54 -9.63 -5.77
CA VAL A 306 15.29 -9.43 -4.33
C VAL A 306 13.79 -9.52 -4.05
N VAL A 307 12.97 -8.85 -4.86
CA VAL A 307 11.50 -8.87 -4.72
C VAL A 307 10.96 -10.28 -4.91
N THR A 308 11.47 -11.01 -5.92
CA THR A 308 11.07 -12.41 -6.16
C THR A 308 11.42 -13.30 -4.97
N ALA A 309 12.60 -13.14 -4.36
CA ALA A 309 13.01 -13.91 -3.19
C ALA A 309 12.18 -13.57 -1.93
N HIS A 310 11.76 -12.31 -1.77
CA HIS A 310 10.87 -11.91 -0.68
C HIS A 310 9.42 -12.38 -0.89
N ALA A 311 8.95 -12.46 -2.13
CA ALA A 311 7.56 -12.80 -2.45
C ALA A 311 7.07 -14.12 -1.82
N VAL A 312 7.95 -15.12 -1.66
CA VAL A 312 7.59 -16.41 -1.04
C VAL A 312 7.34 -16.29 0.47
N ARG A 313 7.98 -15.32 1.13
CA ARG A 313 7.86 -15.06 2.57
C ARG A 313 6.64 -14.22 2.92
N VAL A 314 6.08 -13.49 1.95
CA VAL A 314 4.86 -12.69 2.16
C VAL A 314 3.72 -13.62 2.59
N PRO A 315 3.02 -13.33 3.70
CA PRO A 315 1.90 -14.15 4.14
C PRO A 315 0.78 -14.13 3.08
N VAL A 316 0.03 -15.23 3.02
CA VAL A 316 -1.16 -15.31 2.18
C VAL A 316 -2.26 -14.42 2.76
N THR A 317 -3.13 -13.89 1.91
CA THR A 317 -4.30 -13.13 2.36
C THR A 317 -5.34 -14.11 2.91
N GLY A 318 -5.57 -14.07 4.22
CA GLY A 318 -6.62 -14.84 4.88
C GLY A 318 -8.02 -14.42 4.42
N ASN A 319 -8.92 -15.38 4.24
CA ASN A 319 -10.29 -15.19 3.76
C ASN A 319 -10.40 -14.31 2.48
N LEU A 320 -9.50 -14.51 1.51
CA LEU A 320 -9.48 -13.74 0.28
C LEU A 320 -10.81 -13.84 -0.48
N SER A 321 -11.46 -12.69 -0.71
CA SER A 321 -12.72 -12.57 -1.45
C SER A 321 -12.74 -11.28 -2.28
N ALA A 322 -13.70 -11.13 -3.19
CA ALA A 322 -13.91 -9.93 -4.00
C ALA A 322 -14.28 -8.69 -3.18
N ASN A 323 -14.66 -8.86 -1.91
CA ASN A 323 -14.98 -7.76 -1.00
C ASN A 323 -13.72 -7.07 -0.46
N ILE A 324 -12.56 -7.72 -0.52
CA ILE A 324 -11.31 -7.14 -0.06
C ILE A 324 -10.78 -6.19 -1.14
N THR A 325 -10.82 -4.90 -0.84
CA THR A 325 -10.35 -3.85 -1.75
C THR A 325 -8.86 -3.54 -1.53
N GLY A 326 -8.20 -3.08 -2.60
CA GLY A 326 -6.79 -2.68 -2.55
C GLY A 326 -5.88 -3.69 -3.26
N PHE A 327 -4.58 -3.40 -3.28
CA PHE A 327 -3.62 -4.30 -3.90
C PHE A 327 -3.09 -5.29 -2.90
N LEU A 328 -3.63 -6.49 -3.01
CA LEU A 328 -3.28 -7.63 -2.19
C LEU A 328 -2.04 -8.34 -2.75
N PRO A 329 -1.30 -9.11 -1.93
CA PRO A 329 -0.17 -9.94 -2.37
C PRO A 329 -0.42 -10.71 -3.67
N ILE A 330 -1.64 -11.21 -3.87
CA ILE A 330 -2.07 -11.93 -5.07
C ILE A 330 -1.76 -11.19 -6.38
N HIS A 331 -1.94 -9.87 -6.42
CA HIS A 331 -1.74 -9.08 -7.64
C HIS A 331 -0.28 -9.04 -8.04
N CYS A 332 0.61 -8.97 -7.05
CA CYS A 332 2.03 -8.96 -7.35
C CYS A 332 2.55 -10.37 -7.66
N ILE A 333 2.11 -11.41 -6.95
CA ILE A 333 2.47 -12.77 -7.31
C ILE A 333 2.04 -13.07 -8.74
N TYR A 334 0.84 -12.64 -9.15
CA TYR A 334 0.39 -12.70 -10.52
C TYR A 334 1.33 -11.97 -11.48
N GLN A 335 1.74 -10.73 -11.15
CA GLN A 335 2.65 -9.96 -12.00
C GLN A 335 4.03 -10.62 -12.13
N LEU A 336 4.63 -11.05 -11.02
CA LEU A 336 5.94 -11.72 -10.98
C LEU A 336 5.92 -13.05 -11.75
N LEU A 337 4.80 -13.79 -11.69
CA LEU A 337 4.58 -14.97 -12.51
C LEU A 337 4.46 -14.60 -13.99
N LYS A 338 3.73 -13.54 -14.32
CA LYS A 338 3.54 -13.04 -15.69
C LYS A 338 4.85 -12.57 -16.32
N SER A 339 5.71 -11.90 -15.56
CA SER A 339 7.07 -11.47 -15.99
C SER A 339 8.11 -12.59 -15.96
N ARG A 340 7.71 -13.81 -15.57
CA ARG A 340 8.57 -15.00 -15.44
C ARG A 340 9.70 -14.84 -14.41
N SER A 341 9.57 -13.92 -13.45
CA SER A 341 10.61 -13.57 -12.48
C SER A 341 10.98 -14.76 -11.59
N PHE A 342 10.00 -15.53 -11.12
CA PHE A 342 10.22 -16.76 -10.33
C PHE A 342 11.10 -17.78 -11.07
N THR A 343 10.86 -17.98 -12.37
CA THR A 343 11.64 -18.91 -13.18
C THR A 343 13.05 -18.38 -13.49
N LYS A 344 13.18 -17.07 -13.79
CA LYS A 344 14.49 -16.43 -14.02
C LYS A 344 15.41 -16.54 -12.80
N HIS A 345 14.86 -16.33 -11.61
CA HIS A 345 15.63 -16.30 -10.35
C HIS A 345 15.59 -17.61 -9.56
N LYS A 346 15.03 -18.68 -10.14
CA LYS A 346 14.95 -20.03 -9.53
C LYS A 346 14.28 -20.04 -8.15
N VAL A 347 13.23 -19.27 -7.96
CA VAL A 347 12.44 -19.22 -6.73
C VAL A 347 11.13 -19.98 -6.94
N SER A 348 10.87 -21.01 -6.13
CA SER A 348 9.60 -21.77 -6.17
C SER A 348 8.50 -21.04 -5.40
N ILE A 349 7.34 -20.83 -6.03
CA ILE A 349 6.17 -20.18 -5.41
C ILE A 349 5.00 -21.14 -5.12
N LYS A 350 5.17 -22.45 -5.41
CA LYS A 350 4.13 -23.48 -5.28
C LYS A 350 3.40 -23.42 -3.92
N ASP A 351 4.15 -23.44 -2.84
CA ASP A 351 3.58 -23.54 -1.48
C ASP A 351 2.77 -22.29 -1.11
N TRP A 352 3.15 -21.13 -1.64
CA TRP A 352 2.40 -19.89 -1.46
C TRP A 352 1.07 -19.96 -2.23
N ILE A 353 1.08 -20.41 -3.49
CA ILE A 353 -0.12 -20.56 -4.31
C ILE A 353 -1.09 -21.55 -3.65
N TYR A 354 -0.62 -22.72 -3.24
CA TYR A 354 -1.44 -23.73 -2.57
C TYR A 354 -2.09 -23.17 -1.29
N ARG A 355 -1.31 -22.53 -0.41
CA ARG A 355 -1.83 -21.88 0.80
C ARG A 355 -2.84 -20.78 0.48
N GLN A 356 -2.58 -19.96 -0.55
CA GLN A 356 -3.49 -18.88 -0.92
C GLN A 356 -4.84 -19.41 -1.44
N LEU A 357 -4.85 -20.51 -2.20
CA LEU A 357 -6.09 -21.17 -2.62
C LEU A 357 -6.88 -21.73 -1.43
N CYS A 358 -6.20 -22.24 -0.41
CA CYS A 358 -6.83 -22.73 0.82
C CYS A 358 -7.50 -21.62 1.64
N GLU A 359 -6.97 -20.40 1.57
CA GLU A 359 -7.44 -19.22 2.32
C GLU A 359 -8.43 -18.36 1.53
N THR A 360 -9.04 -18.88 0.46
CA THR A 360 -10.04 -18.15 -0.34
C THR A 360 -11.47 -18.45 0.07
N THR A 361 -12.32 -17.43 -0.01
CA THR A 361 -13.75 -17.50 0.35
C THR A 361 -14.61 -16.84 -0.73
N THR A 362 -15.93 -17.00 -0.65
CA THR A 362 -16.85 -16.29 -1.54
C THR A 362 -17.15 -14.87 -1.02
N PRO A 363 -17.46 -13.90 -1.90
CA PRO A 363 -17.44 -13.96 -3.37
C PRO A 363 -16.03 -14.07 -3.96
N LEU A 364 -15.88 -14.73 -5.12
CA LEU A 364 -14.56 -15.07 -5.67
C LEU A 364 -13.77 -13.83 -6.15
N HIS A 365 -12.53 -13.67 -5.68
CA HIS A 365 -11.67 -12.59 -6.12
C HIS A 365 -11.29 -12.71 -7.62
N PRO A 366 -11.43 -11.64 -8.45
CA PRO A 366 -11.30 -11.72 -9.91
C PRO A 366 -9.90 -12.11 -10.40
N GLN A 367 -8.87 -11.88 -9.60
CA GLN A 367 -7.48 -12.21 -9.94
C GLN A 367 -7.13 -13.70 -9.77
N LEU A 368 -7.99 -14.52 -9.16
CA LEU A 368 -7.67 -15.93 -8.84
C LEU A 368 -7.52 -16.82 -10.07
N LEU A 369 -8.47 -16.79 -11.02
CA LEU A 369 -8.37 -17.64 -12.21
C LEU A 369 -7.16 -17.25 -13.09
N PRO A 370 -6.93 -15.96 -13.40
CA PRO A 370 -5.73 -15.57 -14.13
C PRO A 370 -4.43 -15.92 -13.42
N LEU A 371 -4.40 -15.89 -12.08
CA LEU A 371 -3.23 -16.34 -11.31
C LEU A 371 -2.96 -17.84 -11.53
N ILE A 372 -3.99 -18.68 -11.40
CA ILE A 372 -3.90 -20.12 -11.63
C ILE A 372 -3.39 -20.41 -13.04
N ASP A 373 -3.93 -19.73 -14.06
CA ASP A 373 -3.56 -19.93 -15.45
C ASP A 373 -2.09 -19.56 -15.72
N VAL A 374 -1.63 -18.42 -15.20
CA VAL A 374 -0.22 -18.01 -15.35
C VAL A 374 0.71 -18.93 -14.56
N TYR A 375 0.28 -19.42 -13.39
CA TYR A 375 1.03 -20.40 -12.63
C TYR A 375 1.18 -21.74 -13.39
N ILE A 376 0.11 -22.26 -13.99
CA ILE A 376 0.16 -23.46 -14.86
C ILE A 376 1.14 -23.24 -16.01
N ASN A 377 1.03 -22.10 -16.70
CA ASN A 377 1.96 -21.73 -17.76
C ASN A 377 3.42 -21.61 -17.29
N SER A 378 3.65 -21.25 -16.02
CA SER A 378 4.99 -21.20 -15.41
C SER A 378 5.62 -22.57 -15.17
N ILE A 379 4.79 -23.61 -15.02
CA ILE A 379 5.23 -25.00 -14.88
C ILE A 379 5.56 -25.59 -16.26
N LEU A 380 4.72 -25.32 -17.26
CA LEU A 380 4.81 -25.96 -18.58
C LEU A 380 5.78 -25.28 -19.56
N THR A 381 6.12 -24.01 -19.33
CA THR A 381 7.00 -23.24 -20.23
C THR A 381 8.34 -22.92 -19.54
N PRO A 382 9.49 -23.42 -20.04
CA PRO A 382 10.80 -23.08 -19.49
C PRO A 382 11.16 -21.60 -19.74
N ALA A 383 11.95 -21.01 -18.84
CA ALA A 383 12.37 -19.60 -18.97
C ALA A 383 13.36 -19.36 -20.11
N SER A 384 14.16 -20.36 -20.49
CA SER A 384 15.15 -20.24 -21.56
C SER A 384 15.32 -21.55 -22.30
N LYS A 385 15.60 -21.45 -23.61
CA LYS A 385 15.99 -22.58 -24.46
C LYS A 385 17.31 -23.23 -23.99
N SER A 386 18.16 -22.49 -23.27
CA SER A 386 19.45 -22.97 -22.77
C SER A 386 19.36 -23.72 -21.42
N ASN A 387 18.31 -23.50 -20.63
CA ASN A 387 18.08 -24.19 -19.35
C ASN A 387 16.61 -24.64 -19.29
N PRO A 388 16.29 -25.85 -19.77
CA PRO A 388 14.92 -26.33 -19.91
C PRO A 388 14.31 -26.86 -18.59
N GLU A 389 14.85 -26.48 -17.43
CA GLU A 389 14.36 -26.92 -16.13
C GLU A 389 13.27 -25.95 -15.62
N ALA A 390 12.08 -26.49 -15.31
CA ALA A 390 11.02 -25.72 -14.69
C ALA A 390 11.31 -25.53 -13.20
N THR A 391 11.36 -24.27 -12.75
CA THR A 391 11.52 -23.93 -11.32
C THR A 391 10.27 -24.28 -10.51
N ASN A 392 9.09 -23.99 -11.05
CA ASN A 392 7.83 -24.27 -10.38
C ASN A 392 7.40 -25.71 -10.67
N GLN A 393 6.92 -26.38 -9.63
CA GLN A 393 6.41 -27.74 -9.71
C GLN A 393 4.88 -27.73 -9.60
N PRO A 394 4.18 -28.72 -10.20
CA PRO A 394 2.76 -28.93 -9.95
C PRO A 394 2.45 -29.11 -8.46
N ILE A 395 1.22 -28.80 -8.07
CA ILE A 395 0.70 -29.17 -6.74
C ILE A 395 0.67 -30.70 -6.67
N THR A 396 1.12 -31.28 -5.57
CA THR A 396 1.26 -32.74 -5.45
C THR A 396 -0.09 -33.41 -5.30
N GLU A 397 -0.20 -34.68 -5.71
CA GLU A 397 -1.44 -35.46 -5.55
C GLU A 397 -1.90 -35.53 -4.08
N GLN A 398 -0.96 -35.63 -3.14
CA GLN A 398 -1.25 -35.64 -1.71
C GLN A 398 -1.88 -34.33 -1.24
N GLU A 399 -1.35 -33.19 -1.69
CA GLU A 399 -1.93 -31.87 -1.39
C GLU A 399 -3.32 -31.71 -2.00
N ILE A 400 -3.52 -32.20 -3.23
CA ILE A 400 -4.83 -32.19 -3.89
C ILE A 400 -5.82 -33.06 -3.11
N LEU A 401 -5.47 -34.29 -2.76
CA LEU A 401 -6.31 -35.20 -1.98
C LEU A 401 -6.65 -34.63 -0.61
N ASN A 402 -5.71 -33.98 0.07
CA ASN A 402 -5.94 -33.34 1.37
C ASN A 402 -7.09 -32.31 1.33
N VAL A 403 -7.30 -31.64 0.19
CA VAL A 403 -8.41 -30.68 0.02
C VAL A 403 -9.77 -31.37 -0.10
N PHE A 404 -9.80 -32.59 -0.62
CA PHE A 404 -11.04 -33.37 -0.82
C PHE A 404 -11.30 -34.42 0.29
N GLN A 405 -10.37 -34.58 1.24
CA GLN A 405 -10.57 -35.45 2.41
C GLN A 405 -11.81 -35.03 3.21
N GLY A 406 -12.72 -36.00 3.43
CA GLY A 406 -14.01 -35.80 4.09
C GLY A 406 -15.24 -35.78 3.15
N LEU A 407 -15.05 -35.80 1.83
CA LEU A 407 -16.15 -35.95 0.85
C LEU A 407 -16.40 -37.40 0.44
N SER A 408 -15.35 -38.23 0.39
CA SER A 408 -15.48 -39.68 0.19
C SER A 408 -16.03 -40.31 1.46
N GLY A 409 -17.23 -40.88 1.38
CA GLY A 409 -17.94 -41.56 2.47
C GLY A 409 -17.27 -42.85 2.96
N GLY A 410 -16.03 -42.76 3.42
CA GLY A 410 -15.34 -43.83 4.14
C GLY A 410 -15.71 -43.80 5.62
N GLU A 411 -16.15 -44.95 6.14
CA GLU A 411 -16.87 -45.16 7.41
C GLU A 411 -16.23 -44.66 8.73
N ASN A 412 -15.07 -44.00 8.75
CA ASN A 412 -14.34 -43.74 9.99
C ASN A 412 -13.76 -42.34 10.11
N SER A 413 -14.59 -41.29 10.05
CA SER A 413 -14.25 -40.02 10.71
C SER A 413 -15.37 -38.98 10.66
N ARG A 414 -15.87 -38.60 11.84
CA ARG A 414 -16.51 -37.29 12.09
C ARG A 414 -15.44 -36.17 11.99
N VAL A 415 -14.64 -36.15 10.93
CA VAL A 415 -13.66 -35.08 10.72
C VAL A 415 -14.42 -33.92 10.09
N PRO A 416 -14.51 -32.75 10.76
CA PRO A 416 -15.14 -31.59 10.19
C PRO A 416 -14.47 -31.27 8.84
N GLN A 417 -15.29 -30.95 7.84
CA GLN A 417 -14.85 -30.60 6.50
C GLN A 417 -13.86 -29.43 6.61
N ARG A 418 -12.57 -29.71 6.40
CA ARG A 418 -11.49 -28.78 6.76
C ARG A 418 -11.34 -27.62 5.78
N PHE A 419 -11.74 -27.83 4.53
CA PHE A 419 -11.63 -26.85 3.44
C PHE A 419 -13.00 -26.51 2.87
N SER A 420 -13.17 -25.24 2.51
CA SER A 420 -14.41 -24.70 1.96
C SER A 420 -14.72 -25.27 0.56
N ILE A 421 -15.98 -25.18 0.14
CA ILE A 421 -16.39 -25.55 -1.22
C ILE A 421 -15.66 -24.72 -2.29
N THR A 422 -15.36 -23.45 -1.99
CA THR A 422 -14.62 -22.55 -2.88
C THR A 422 -13.21 -23.06 -3.13
N THR A 423 -12.51 -23.47 -2.08
CA THR A 423 -11.18 -24.08 -2.19
C THR A 423 -11.23 -25.36 -3.03
N GLN A 424 -12.20 -26.24 -2.77
CA GLN A 424 -12.37 -27.48 -3.52
C GLN A 424 -12.61 -27.21 -5.02
N LEU A 425 -13.44 -26.22 -5.35
CA LEU A 425 -13.71 -25.81 -6.73
C LEU A 425 -12.50 -25.18 -7.43
N LEU A 426 -11.71 -24.37 -6.71
CA LEU A 426 -10.49 -23.78 -7.25
C LEU A 426 -9.41 -24.81 -7.52
N VAL A 427 -9.26 -25.80 -6.62
CA VAL A 427 -8.32 -26.91 -6.81
C VAL A 427 -8.78 -27.79 -7.97
N LEU A 428 -10.09 -28.07 -8.09
CA LEU A 428 -10.65 -28.77 -9.25
C LEU A 428 -10.35 -28.00 -10.56
N TYR A 429 -10.56 -26.69 -10.57
CA TYR A 429 -10.24 -25.84 -11.72
C TYR A 429 -8.76 -25.91 -12.08
N TYR A 430 -7.86 -25.84 -11.09
CA TYR A 430 -6.43 -26.00 -11.30
C TYR A 430 -6.09 -27.35 -11.95
N VAL A 431 -6.63 -28.46 -11.42
CA VAL A 431 -6.36 -29.81 -11.93
C VAL A 431 -6.82 -29.95 -13.39
N LEU A 432 -8.07 -29.55 -13.69
CA LEU A 432 -8.62 -29.65 -15.03
C LEU A 432 -7.89 -28.75 -16.04
N SER A 433 -7.57 -27.51 -15.64
CA SER A 433 -6.80 -26.58 -16.47
C SER A 433 -5.37 -27.06 -16.70
N TYR A 434 -4.76 -27.71 -15.71
CA TYR A 434 -3.42 -28.28 -15.84
C TYR A 434 -3.37 -29.42 -16.87
N GLU A 435 -4.34 -30.34 -16.81
CA GLU A 435 -4.45 -31.44 -17.78
C GLU A 435 -4.72 -30.92 -19.20
N GLU A 436 -5.65 -29.96 -19.37
CA GLU A 436 -5.92 -29.33 -20.67
C GLU A 436 -4.64 -28.66 -21.23
N ALA A 437 -3.92 -27.92 -20.39
CA ALA A 437 -2.69 -27.23 -20.79
C ALA A 437 -1.53 -28.19 -21.08
N LEU A 438 -1.44 -29.32 -20.37
CA LEU A 438 -0.44 -30.36 -20.60
C LEU A 438 -0.63 -31.00 -21.98
N LEU A 439 -1.87 -31.33 -22.35
CA LEU A 439 -2.23 -31.84 -23.68
C LEU A 439 -1.92 -30.82 -24.77
N ALA A 440 -2.30 -29.55 -24.58
CA ALA A 440 -2.05 -28.47 -25.54
C ALA A 440 -0.55 -28.20 -25.75
N SER A 441 0.28 -28.37 -24.71
CA SER A 441 1.70 -27.98 -24.70
C SER A 441 2.66 -29.10 -25.15
N THR A 442 2.15 -30.19 -25.72
CA THR A 442 2.92 -31.40 -26.11
C THR A 442 4.22 -31.08 -26.87
N LYS A 443 4.20 -30.09 -27.78
CA LYS A 443 5.38 -29.67 -28.56
C LYS A 443 6.48 -29.01 -27.71
N ILE A 444 6.09 -28.22 -26.70
CA ILE A 444 7.01 -27.52 -25.79
C ILE A 444 7.64 -28.52 -24.82
N LEU A 445 6.82 -29.46 -24.33
CA LEU A 445 7.24 -30.52 -23.42
C LEU A 445 8.29 -31.47 -24.02
N ALA A 446 8.29 -31.66 -25.34
CA ALA A 446 9.30 -32.47 -26.03
C ALA A 446 10.72 -31.92 -25.87
N ALA A 447 10.87 -30.60 -25.67
CA ALA A 447 12.16 -29.94 -25.48
C ALA A 447 12.59 -29.84 -24.01
N MET A 448 11.76 -30.27 -23.05
CA MET A 448 12.07 -30.20 -21.62
C MET A 448 12.85 -31.43 -21.15
N GLN A 449 13.88 -31.20 -20.33
CA GLN A 449 14.66 -32.29 -19.73
C GLN A 449 13.85 -33.08 -18.69
N LYS A 450 13.06 -32.38 -17.87
CA LYS A 450 12.17 -32.99 -16.88
C LYS A 450 10.73 -32.69 -17.25
N LYS A 451 10.04 -33.68 -17.81
CA LYS A 451 8.65 -33.53 -18.24
C LYS A 451 7.72 -33.47 -17.02
N PRO A 452 6.83 -32.48 -16.92
CA PRO A 452 5.71 -32.51 -15.99
C PRO A 452 4.89 -33.78 -16.26
N LYS A 453 4.43 -34.44 -15.20
CA LYS A 453 3.61 -35.65 -15.30
C LYS A 453 2.13 -35.27 -15.19
N SER A 454 1.31 -35.91 -16.01
CA SER A 454 -0.15 -35.92 -15.81
C SER A 454 -0.47 -36.64 -14.49
N TYR A 455 -1.57 -36.24 -13.87
CA TYR A 455 -2.03 -36.83 -12.63
C TYR A 455 -2.53 -38.27 -12.85
N SER A 456 -2.43 -39.10 -11.81
CA SER A 456 -2.88 -40.48 -11.88
C SER A 456 -4.40 -40.58 -12.04
N SER A 457 -4.88 -41.61 -12.75
CA SER A 457 -6.32 -41.88 -12.86
C SER A 457 -6.95 -42.13 -11.49
N ALA A 458 -6.19 -42.75 -10.57
CA ALA A 458 -6.60 -42.99 -9.20
C ALA A 458 -6.87 -41.70 -8.40
N LEU A 459 -6.20 -40.59 -8.73
CA LEU A 459 -6.50 -39.27 -8.17
C LEU A 459 -7.86 -38.78 -8.70
N MET A 460 -8.04 -38.83 -10.03
CA MET A 460 -9.26 -38.31 -10.66
C MET A 460 -10.52 -39.07 -10.22
N ASP A 461 -10.41 -40.38 -10.00
CA ASP A 461 -11.51 -41.21 -9.47
C ASP A 461 -11.92 -40.84 -8.04
N GLN A 462 -11.01 -40.27 -7.24
CA GLN A 462 -11.28 -39.86 -5.86
C GLN A 462 -11.89 -38.46 -5.76
N ILE A 463 -11.81 -37.63 -6.81
CA ILE A 463 -12.35 -36.28 -6.80
C ILE A 463 -13.83 -36.34 -7.20
N PRO A 464 -14.77 -35.89 -6.34
CA PRO A 464 -16.20 -35.97 -6.64
C PRO A 464 -16.65 -34.84 -7.57
N ILE A 465 -16.19 -34.86 -8.83
CA ILE A 465 -16.37 -33.78 -9.82
C ILE A 465 -17.85 -33.40 -9.99
N LYS A 466 -18.75 -34.38 -10.19
CA LYS A 466 -20.20 -34.14 -10.38
C LYS A 466 -20.82 -33.42 -9.18
N TYR A 467 -20.47 -33.81 -7.96
CA TYR A 467 -20.96 -33.15 -6.74
C TYR A 467 -20.49 -31.69 -6.66
N LEU A 468 -19.22 -31.43 -6.94
CA LEU A 468 -18.65 -30.08 -6.87
C LEU A 468 -19.30 -29.14 -7.88
N ILE A 469 -19.50 -29.59 -9.12
CA ILE A 469 -20.17 -28.78 -10.15
C ILE A 469 -21.61 -28.43 -9.76
N ARG A 470 -22.36 -29.38 -9.16
CA ARG A 470 -23.72 -29.11 -8.64
C ARG A 470 -23.71 -28.07 -7.53
N GLN A 471 -22.74 -28.13 -6.61
CA GLN A 471 -22.59 -27.11 -5.57
C GLN A 471 -22.24 -25.73 -6.17
N ALA A 472 -21.38 -25.69 -7.19
CA ALA A 472 -21.03 -24.46 -7.89
C ALA A 472 -22.24 -23.83 -8.61
N GLN A 473 -23.13 -24.65 -9.18
CA GLN A 473 -24.38 -24.20 -9.80
C GLN A 473 -25.31 -23.50 -8.79
N GLY A 474 -25.35 -23.97 -7.54
CA GLY A 474 -26.10 -23.30 -6.46
C GLY A 474 -25.54 -21.94 -6.04
N LEU A 475 -24.29 -21.64 -6.38
CA LEU A 475 -23.55 -20.45 -5.95
C LEU A 475 -23.19 -19.50 -7.12
N GLN A 476 -23.98 -19.51 -8.20
CA GLN A 476 -23.67 -18.77 -9.44
C GLN A 476 -23.43 -17.27 -9.25
N GLN A 477 -24.12 -16.61 -8.32
CA GLN A 477 -23.94 -15.17 -8.07
C GLN A 477 -22.54 -14.83 -7.53
N GLU A 478 -21.93 -15.74 -6.76
CA GLU A 478 -20.66 -15.52 -6.08
C GLU A 478 -19.45 -16.16 -6.80
N LEU A 479 -19.70 -17.19 -7.62
CA LEU A 479 -18.70 -18.02 -8.30
C LEU A 479 -18.88 -18.04 -9.83
N GLY A 480 -19.66 -17.14 -10.41
CA GLY A 480 -20.11 -17.21 -11.81
C GLY A 480 -18.99 -17.46 -12.84
N GLY A 481 -17.88 -16.74 -12.73
CA GLY A 481 -16.72 -16.93 -13.62
C GLY A 481 -16.06 -18.30 -13.49
N LEU A 482 -15.96 -18.83 -12.26
CA LEU A 482 -15.37 -20.15 -11.99
C LEU A 482 -16.29 -21.28 -12.45
N HIS A 483 -17.59 -21.19 -12.19
CA HIS A 483 -18.57 -22.18 -12.64
C HIS A 483 -18.56 -22.32 -14.17
N SER A 484 -18.60 -21.19 -14.89
CA SER A 484 -18.55 -21.21 -16.36
C SER A 484 -17.26 -21.83 -16.90
N ALA A 485 -16.12 -21.53 -16.27
CA ALA A 485 -14.83 -22.07 -16.69
C ALA A 485 -14.72 -23.58 -16.42
N LEU A 486 -15.20 -24.04 -15.26
CA LEU A 486 -15.27 -25.46 -14.91
C LEU A 486 -16.18 -26.25 -15.83
N LEU A 487 -17.37 -25.73 -16.16
CA LEU A 487 -18.31 -26.41 -17.06
C LEU A 487 -17.72 -26.55 -18.47
N ARG A 488 -17.01 -25.53 -18.96
CA ARG A 488 -16.27 -25.59 -20.23
C ARG A 488 -15.22 -26.71 -20.21
N LEU A 489 -14.40 -26.77 -19.15
CA LEU A 489 -13.36 -27.80 -18.99
C LEU A 489 -13.95 -29.21 -18.86
N LEU A 490 -15.11 -29.34 -18.20
CA LEU A 490 -15.80 -30.62 -18.06
C LEU A 490 -16.33 -31.11 -19.41
N ALA A 491 -16.95 -30.22 -20.20
CA ALA A 491 -17.48 -30.55 -21.51
C ALA A 491 -16.40 -31.01 -22.50
N THR A 492 -15.17 -30.47 -22.38
CA THR A 492 -14.04 -30.87 -23.24
C THR A 492 -13.35 -32.13 -22.75
N ASN A 493 -13.07 -32.25 -21.45
CA ASN A 493 -12.23 -33.32 -20.91
C ASN A 493 -13.02 -34.55 -20.43
N TYR A 494 -14.27 -34.38 -19.99
CA TYR A 494 -15.11 -35.43 -19.40
C TYR A 494 -16.53 -35.44 -20.00
N PRO A 495 -16.69 -35.64 -21.32
CA PRO A 495 -18.01 -35.60 -21.97
C PRO A 495 -18.99 -36.64 -21.40
N HIS A 496 -18.49 -37.76 -20.87
CA HIS A 496 -19.29 -38.80 -20.23
C HIS A 496 -19.96 -38.34 -18.92
N LEU A 497 -19.45 -37.29 -18.26
CA LEU A 497 -20.08 -36.70 -17.07
C LEU A 497 -21.13 -35.65 -17.43
N CYS A 498 -21.20 -35.23 -18.70
CA CYS A 498 -22.11 -34.19 -19.20
C CYS A 498 -23.35 -34.76 -19.89
N ILE A 499 -23.69 -36.04 -19.66
CA ILE A 499 -24.88 -36.68 -20.23
C ILE A 499 -26.12 -35.99 -19.67
N VAL A 500 -26.99 -35.48 -20.54
CA VAL A 500 -28.15 -34.65 -20.14
C VAL A 500 -29.12 -35.39 -19.21
N ASP A 501 -29.40 -36.66 -19.53
CA ASP A 501 -30.32 -37.50 -18.75
C ASP A 501 -29.91 -37.64 -17.27
N ASP A 502 -28.61 -37.59 -17.04
CA ASP A 502 -27.94 -37.76 -15.75
C ASP A 502 -28.07 -36.53 -14.84
N TRP A 503 -28.46 -35.39 -15.39
CA TRP A 503 -28.60 -34.09 -14.72
C TRP A 503 -30.05 -33.60 -14.73
N ILE A 504 -30.83 -33.91 -15.77
CA ILE A 504 -32.21 -33.45 -15.96
C ILE A 504 -33.20 -34.02 -14.94
N CYS A 505 -32.92 -35.21 -14.39
CA CYS A 505 -33.77 -35.87 -13.39
C CYS A 505 -33.92 -35.08 -12.08
N GLU A 506 -33.15 -34.01 -11.91
CA GLU A 506 -33.08 -33.21 -10.68
C GLU A 506 -33.89 -31.90 -10.78
N GLU A 507 -34.46 -31.61 -11.95
CA GLU A 507 -35.34 -30.46 -12.12
C GLU A 507 -36.68 -30.66 -11.39
N GLN A 508 -37.15 -29.62 -10.71
CA GLN A 508 -38.39 -29.69 -9.95
C GLN A 508 -39.59 -29.73 -10.91
N ILE A 509 -40.21 -30.91 -11.05
CA ILE A 509 -41.39 -31.10 -11.90
C ILE A 509 -42.65 -30.51 -11.24
N THR A 510 -42.83 -30.70 -9.92
CA THR A 510 -44.03 -30.27 -9.18
C THR A 510 -43.76 -29.73 -7.76
N GLY A 511 -42.50 -29.67 -7.32
CA GLY A 511 -42.12 -29.21 -5.96
C GLY A 511 -42.41 -30.21 -4.82
N THR A 512 -42.97 -31.38 -5.13
CA THR A 512 -43.42 -32.39 -4.17
C THR A 512 -42.27 -33.04 -3.37
N ASP A 513 -41.08 -33.18 -3.96
CA ASP A 513 -39.95 -33.91 -3.35
C ASP A 513 -39.41 -33.24 -2.08
N VAL A 514 -39.26 -31.91 -2.09
CA VAL A 514 -38.78 -31.15 -0.93
C VAL A 514 -39.81 -31.19 0.20
N LEU A 515 -41.11 -31.20 -0.15
CA LEU A 515 -42.21 -31.27 0.81
C LEU A 515 -42.24 -32.61 1.53
N LEU A 516 -42.20 -33.72 0.78
CA LEU A 516 -42.15 -35.07 1.33
C LEU A 516 -40.91 -35.27 2.21
N ARG A 517 -39.75 -34.77 1.79
CA ARG A 517 -38.51 -34.81 2.58
C ARG A 517 -38.63 -34.11 3.93
N LYS A 518 -39.28 -32.93 3.96
CA LYS A 518 -39.51 -32.17 5.20
C LYS A 518 -40.54 -32.83 6.11
N MET A 519 -41.58 -33.45 5.55
CA MET A 519 -42.66 -34.07 6.33
C MET A 519 -42.25 -35.43 6.91
N LEU A 520 -41.49 -36.24 6.17
CA LEU A 520 -41.26 -37.65 6.50
C LEU A 520 -39.92 -37.92 7.20
N LEU A 521 -38.90 -37.06 7.09
CA LEU A 521 -37.56 -37.29 7.66
C LEU A 521 -37.32 -36.67 9.05
N THR A 522 -38.37 -36.41 9.84
CA THR A 522 -38.24 -35.71 11.14
C THR A 522 -37.67 -36.57 12.28
N ASN A 523 -38.13 -37.83 12.43
CA ASN A 523 -37.72 -38.72 13.52
C ASN A 523 -37.21 -40.10 13.07
N THR A 524 -37.71 -40.65 11.97
CA THR A 524 -37.39 -42.01 11.49
C THR A 524 -35.98 -42.10 10.88
N ALA A 525 -35.52 -41.07 10.18
CA ALA A 525 -34.23 -41.08 9.49
C ALA A 525 -32.99 -40.99 10.39
N LYS A 526 -33.14 -40.73 11.70
CA LYS A 526 -32.01 -40.51 12.63
C LYS A 526 -31.34 -41.80 13.10
N ASN A 527 -32.03 -42.94 13.00
CA ASN A 527 -31.60 -44.21 13.60
C ASN A 527 -31.11 -45.24 12.58
N HIS A 528 -30.90 -44.83 11.32
CA HIS A 528 -30.42 -45.70 10.25
C HIS A 528 -29.00 -45.30 9.86
N SER A 529 -28.03 -45.98 10.45
CA SER A 529 -26.64 -45.94 9.99
C SER A 529 -26.43 -46.90 8.81
N PRO A 530 -25.44 -46.66 7.94
CA PRO A 530 -25.13 -47.57 6.83
C PRO A 530 -24.93 -49.02 7.29
N LYS A 531 -24.36 -49.23 8.47
CA LYS A 531 -24.16 -50.55 9.09
C LYS A 531 -25.48 -51.26 9.42
N GLN A 532 -26.49 -50.53 9.88
CA GLN A 532 -27.83 -51.08 10.17
C GLN A 532 -28.67 -51.33 8.91
N LEU A 533 -28.24 -50.82 7.75
CA LEU A 533 -28.88 -51.03 6.45
C LEU A 533 -28.24 -52.19 5.68
N GLN A 534 -27.05 -52.61 6.10
CA GLN A 534 -26.29 -53.70 5.51
C GLN A 534 -26.51 -55.04 6.22
N GLU A 535 -26.99 -54.98 7.47
CA GLU A 535 -27.66 -56.08 8.19
C GLU A 535 -29.11 -56.23 7.69
#